data_AF-A0A9E4A9Q4-F1
#
_entry.id   AF-A0A9E4A9Q4-F1
#
_cell.length_a   1.000
_cell.length_b   1.000
_cell.length_c   1.000
_cell.angle_alpha   90.00
_cell.angle_beta   90.00
_cell.angle_gamma   90.00
#
_symmetry.space_group_name_H-M   'P 1'
#
loop_
_entity.id
_entity.type
_entity.pdbx_description
1 polymer ?
#
loop_
_entity_poly.entity_id
_entity_poly.type
_entity_poly.pdbx_seq_one_letter_code
_entity_poly.pdbx_strand_id
1 'polypeptide(L)'
;MIVDTHVHVWEIDPPKYPVGPTAPTWNSYPDEPGTVDELLAEMDEHSVDWTVLVQTSWSTWDNGYIADSVERFPDRFIGHGLIDPQDATG
;
A
#
# COMPACT_ATOMS: atom_id res chain seq x y z
N MET A 1 18.34 -7.96 -10.53
CA MET A 1 16.90 -7.70 -10.68
C MET A 1 16.12 -8.71 -9.86
N ILE A 2 15.86 -8.33 -8.61
CA ILE A 2 14.98 -9.00 -7.66
C ILE A 2 13.74 -8.12 -7.52
N VAL A 3 12.56 -8.71 -7.66
CA VAL A 3 11.28 -8.02 -7.59
C VAL A 3 10.42 -8.68 -6.52
N ASP A 4 9.98 -7.91 -5.54
CA ASP A 4 8.91 -8.34 -4.65
C ASP A 4 7.56 -8.00 -5.30
N THR A 5 6.76 -9.01 -5.58
CA THR A 5 5.51 -8.85 -6.33
C THR A 5 4.30 -8.58 -5.45
N HIS A 6 4.42 -8.61 -4.12
CA HIS A 6 3.26 -8.46 -3.26
C HIS A 6 3.63 -7.93 -1.87
N VAL A 7 3.54 -6.61 -1.69
CA VAL A 7 3.71 -5.96 -0.38
C VAL A 7 2.54 -5.03 -0.08
N HIS A 8 2.15 -4.96 1.18
CA HIS A 8 1.15 -4.03 1.67
C HIS A 8 1.83 -2.94 2.51
N VAL A 9 1.42 -1.69 2.32
CA VAL A 9 1.91 -0.54 3.11
C VAL A 9 0.72 0.22 3.70
N TRP A 10 0.89 0.75 4.91
CA TRP A 10 -0.12 1.54 5.61
C TRP A 10 0.52 2.51 6.61
N GLU A 11 -0.08 3.69 6.74
CA GLU A 11 0.36 4.72 7.69
C GLU A 11 -0.81 5.05 8.63
N ILE A 12 -0.65 4.74 9.92
CA ILE A 12 -1.73 4.81 10.92
C ILE A 12 -1.49 5.85 12.02
N ASP A 13 -0.26 6.39 12.18
CA ASP A 13 0.06 7.38 13.20
C ASP A 13 1.13 8.39 12.70
N PRO A 14 0.73 9.56 12.17
CA PRO A 14 -0.63 10.00 11.88
C PRO A 14 -1.15 9.43 10.53
N PRO A 15 -2.46 9.14 10.39
CA PRO A 15 -3.00 8.66 9.13
C PRO A 15 -2.98 9.76 8.06
N LYS A 16 -2.17 9.58 7.02
CA LYS A 16 -2.15 10.49 5.85
C LYS A 16 -3.38 10.32 4.95
N TYR A 17 -3.94 9.11 4.91
CA TYR A 17 -5.03 8.71 4.04
C TYR A 17 -6.13 7.99 4.84
N PRO A 18 -7.37 7.92 4.32
CA PRO A 18 -8.46 7.25 5.03
C PRO A 18 -8.18 5.76 5.18
N VAL A 19 -8.04 5.33 6.43
CA VAL A 19 -7.95 3.93 6.83
C VAL A 19 -9.36 3.46 7.20
N GLY A 20 -9.82 2.37 6.61
CA GLY A 20 -11.15 1.83 6.84
C GLY A 20 -11.41 0.53 6.07
N PRO A 21 -12.53 -0.15 6.38
CA PRO A 21 -12.84 -1.45 5.82
C PRO A 21 -13.20 -1.39 4.33
N THR A 22 -12.56 -2.23 3.53
CA THR A 22 -12.99 -2.51 2.14
C THR A 22 -13.78 -3.82 2.00
N ALA A 23 -13.81 -4.66 3.05
CA ALA A 23 -14.47 -5.96 3.05
C ALA A 23 -15.48 -6.11 4.21
N PRO A 24 -16.58 -6.87 4.03
CA PRO A 24 -17.61 -7.06 5.06
C PRO A 24 -17.13 -7.86 6.28
N THR A 25 -16.09 -8.69 6.13
CA THR A 25 -15.42 -9.39 7.23
C THR A 25 -14.17 -8.63 7.63
N TRP A 26 -14.38 -7.50 8.29
CA TRP A 26 -13.31 -6.64 8.77
C TRP A 26 -13.18 -6.78 10.29
N ASN A 27 -12.07 -7.38 10.74
CA ASN A 27 -11.95 -7.88 12.12
C ASN A 27 -10.70 -7.38 12.89
N SER A 28 -9.81 -6.59 12.27
CA SER A 28 -8.58 -6.12 12.93
C SER A 28 -7.95 -4.93 12.19
N TYR A 29 -7.51 -3.93 12.97
CA TYR A 29 -6.57 -2.90 12.53
C TYR A 29 -5.14 -3.32 12.89
N PRO A 30 -4.13 -2.93 12.08
CA PRO A 30 -2.74 -3.05 12.49
C PRO A 30 -2.44 -2.11 13.66
N ASP A 31 -1.67 -2.59 14.64
CA ASP A 31 -1.22 -1.82 15.80
C ASP A 31 0.06 -1.00 15.51
N GLU A 32 0.79 -1.36 14.45
CA GLU A 32 2.05 -0.73 14.04
C GLU A 32 1.96 -0.23 12.59
N PRO A 33 2.59 0.92 12.25
CA PRO A 33 2.68 1.38 10.87
C PRO A 33 3.59 0.48 10.04
N GLY A 34 3.30 0.37 8.74
CA GLY A 34 4.15 -0.31 7.75
C GLY A 34 4.37 0.64 6.60
N THR A 35 5.28 1.59 6.77
CA THR A 35 5.43 2.72 5.84
C THR A 35 6.24 2.35 4.60
N VAL A 36 6.04 3.11 3.52
CA VAL A 36 6.86 2.98 2.31
C VAL A 36 8.35 3.24 2.57
N ASP A 37 8.67 4.11 3.54
CA ASP A 37 10.05 4.46 3.86
C ASP A 37 10.77 3.30 4.59
N GLU A 38 10.07 2.58 5.47
CA GLU A 38 10.58 1.35 6.10
C GLU A 38 10.79 0.25 5.07
N LEU A 39 9.81 0.04 4.18
CA LEU A 39 9.93 -0.92 3.09
C LEU A 39 11.12 -0.61 2.18
N LEU A 40 11.36 0.67 1.87
CA LEU A 40 12.50 1.06 1.04
C LEU A 40 13.84 0.72 1.72
N ALA A 41 13.95 0.94 3.03
CA ALA A 41 15.14 0.57 3.79
C ALA A 41 15.39 -0.94 3.78
N GLU A 42 14.33 -1.74 3.96
CA GLU A 42 14.43 -3.21 3.88
C GLU A 42 14.79 -3.69 2.46
N MET A 43 14.22 -3.07 1.43
CA MET A 43 14.57 -3.37 0.03
C MET A 43 16.05 -3.11 -0.23
N ASP A 44 16.59 -2.01 0.28
CA ASP A 44 18.01 -1.67 0.12
C ASP A 44 18.92 -2.67 0.88
N GLU A 45 18.53 -3.09 2.08
CA GLU A 45 19.26 -4.11 2.86
C GLU A 45 19.28 -5.48 2.15
N HIS A 46 18.17 -5.87 1.53
CA HIS A 46 18.02 -7.16 0.86
C HIS A 46 18.31 -7.14 -0.64
N SER A 47 18.77 -6.00 -1.19
CA SER A 47 19.05 -5.83 -2.63
C SER A 47 17.84 -6.12 -3.53
N VAL A 48 16.65 -5.71 -3.10
CA VAL A 48 15.42 -5.74 -3.89
C VAL A 48 15.36 -4.49 -4.77
N ASP A 49 15.28 -4.72 -6.08
CA ASP A 49 15.30 -3.63 -7.07
C ASP A 49 13.92 -2.95 -7.16
N TRP A 50 12.83 -3.73 -7.20
CA TRP A 50 11.46 -3.25 -7.38
C TRP A 50 10.47 -3.94 -6.45
N THR A 51 9.42 -3.24 -6.04
CA THR A 51 8.32 -3.80 -5.25
C THR A 51 6.96 -3.39 -5.79
N VAL A 52 6.02 -4.34 -5.84
CA VAL A 52 4.62 -4.08 -6.15
C VAL A 52 3.84 -3.83 -4.86
N LEU A 53 3.36 -2.60 -4.70
CA LEU A 53 2.52 -2.18 -3.60
C LEU A 53 1.07 -2.56 -3.90
N VAL A 54 0.56 -3.55 -3.19
CA VAL A 54 -0.82 -4.00 -3.29
C VAL A 54 -1.65 -3.28 -2.25
N GLN A 55 -2.75 -2.67 -2.69
CA GLN A 55 -3.71 -2.02 -1.80
C GLN A 55 -4.15 -3.00 -0.71
N THR A 56 -4.02 -2.59 0.55
CA THR A 56 -4.50 -3.38 1.68
C THR A 56 -6.01 -3.19 1.86
N SER A 57 -6.68 -4.22 2.37
CA SER A 57 -8.10 -4.18 2.78
C SER A 57 -8.37 -3.17 3.93
N TRP A 58 -7.32 -2.55 4.48
CA TRP A 58 -7.39 -1.49 5.48
C TRP A 58 -7.48 -0.08 4.89
N SER A 59 -7.27 0.10 3.58
CA SER A 59 -7.19 1.44 2.96
C SER A 59 -8.46 1.79 2.19
N THR A 60 -9.62 1.23 2.56
CA THR A 60 -10.89 1.41 1.84
C THR A 60 -10.74 1.17 0.33
N TRP A 61 -11.44 1.94 -0.51
CA TRP A 61 -11.23 2.03 -1.96
C TRP A 61 -10.30 3.20 -2.34
N ASP A 62 -9.71 3.88 -1.35
CA ASP A 62 -8.82 5.03 -1.53
C ASP A 62 -7.38 4.56 -1.77
N ASN A 63 -6.94 4.65 -3.02
CA ASN A 63 -5.59 4.27 -3.44
C ASN A 63 -4.54 5.39 -3.23
N GLY A 64 -4.88 6.47 -2.53
CA GLY A 64 -4.04 7.66 -2.39
C GLY A 64 -2.69 7.37 -1.76
N TYR A 65 -2.63 6.50 -0.76
CA TYR A 65 -1.36 6.16 -0.11
C TYR A 65 -0.38 5.41 -1.02
N ILE A 66 -0.89 4.42 -1.76
CA ILE A 66 -0.05 3.69 -2.72
C ILE A 66 0.32 4.57 -3.93
N ALA A 67 -0.58 5.47 -4.35
CA ALA A 67 -0.32 6.40 -5.44
C ALA A 67 0.80 7.39 -5.07
N ASP A 68 0.72 8.03 -3.90
CA ASP A 68 1.77 8.90 -3.37
C ASP A 68 3.09 8.16 -3.20
N SER A 69 3.06 6.91 -2.72
CA SER A 69 4.25 6.07 -2.59
C SER A 69 4.94 5.81 -3.93
N VAL A 70 4.17 5.52 -4.99
CA VAL A 70 4.68 5.32 -6.35
C VAL A 70 5.18 6.63 -6.95
N GLU A 71 4.50 7.75 -6.74
CA GLU A 71 4.95 9.07 -7.20
C GLU A 71 6.25 9.52 -6.52
N ARG A 72 6.42 9.19 -5.23
CA ARG A 72 7.64 9.49 -4.46
C ARG A 72 8.84 8.67 -4.90
N PHE A 73 8.65 7.40 -5.26
CA PHE A 73 9.74 6.51 -5.67
C PHE A 73 9.38 5.71 -6.95
N PRO A 74 9.26 6.40 -8.10
CA PRO A 74 8.77 5.80 -9.34
C PRO A 74 9.71 4.73 -9.92
N ASP A 75 10.99 4.75 -9.55
CA ASP A 75 11.99 3.78 -9.98
C ASP A 75 12.08 2.55 -9.06
N ARG A 76 11.27 2.51 -7.98
CA ARG A 76 11.31 1.43 -6.96
C ARG A 76 9.96 0.77 -6.75
N PHE A 77 8.85 1.50 -6.92
CA PHE A 77 7.51 1.00 -6.61
C PHE A 77 6.58 0.98 -7.82
N ILE A 78 5.74 -0.05 -7.87
CA ILE A 78 4.61 -0.17 -8.80
C ILE A 78 3.34 -0.34 -7.98
N GLY A 79 2.30 0.44 -8.26
CA GLY A 79 1.03 0.40 -7.53
C GLY A 79 0.04 -0.58 -8.15
N HIS A 80 -0.54 -1.45 -7.31
CA HIS A 80 -1.72 -2.25 -7.60
C HIS A 80 -2.88 -1.72 -6.77
N GLY A 81 -3.68 -0.85 -7.37
CA GLY A 81 -4.87 -0.27 -6.75
C GLY A 81 -6.07 -1.20 -6.77
N LEU A 82 -6.99 -0.93 -5.85
CA LEU A 82 -8.26 -1.62 -5.71
C LEU A 82 -9.40 -0.63 -6.00
N ILE A 83 -10.33 -1.03 -6.86
CA ILE A 83 -11.53 -0.25 -7.23
C ILE A 83 -12.77 -1.05 -6.87
N ASP A 84 -13.87 -0.38 -6.52
CA ASP A 84 -15.13 -1.06 -6.24
C ASP A 84 -15.72 -1.61 -7.55
N PRO A 85 -15.78 -2.94 -7.73
CA PRO A 85 -16.29 -3.53 -8.97
C PRO A 85 -17.82 -3.39 -9.10
N GLN A 86 -18.52 -2.99 -8.02
CA GLN A 86 -19.97 -2.81 -8.00
C GLN A 86 -20.39 -1.34 -8.14
N ASP A 87 -19.45 -0.40 -8.06
CA ASP A 87 -19.72 1.00 -8.33
C ASP A 87 -19.82 1.23 -9.85
N ALA A 88 -21.01 1.59 -10.31
CA ALA A 88 -21.28 1.84 -11.73
C ALA A 88 -20.72 3.19 -12.21
N THR A 89 -20.25 4.03 -11.30
CA THR A 89 -19.81 5.41 -11.58
C THR A 89 -18.30 5.62 -11.51
N GLY A 90 -17.56 4.72 -10.84
CA GLY A 90 -16.09 4.74 -10.76
C GLY A 90 -15.55 5.71 -9.72
#